data_AF-A0A934B1J3-F1
#
_entry.id   AF-A0A934B1J3-F1
#
_cell.length_a   1.000
_cell.length_b   1.000
_cell.length_c   1.000
_cell.angle_alpha   90.00
_cell.angle_beta   90.00
_cell.angle_gamma   90.00
#
_symmetry.space_group_name_H-M   'P 1'
#
loop_
_entity.id
_entity.type
_entity.pdbx_description
1 polymer ?
#
loop_
_entity_poly.entity_id
_entity_poly.type
_entity_poly.pdbx_seq_one_letter_code
_entity_poly.pdbx_strand_id
1 'polypeptide(L)'
;MKKYKTTFSHILIMAMLSVGGCSISPPTSTIERVIISHFESGPYKVLEIAIGDISPIPDQEKQYMGTEGYIVNISSITLEFQRDIGEPWNYKKGHYMTFNDGTVRIKKGTGKGEEWLIVDISGIPVL
;
A
#
# COMPACT_ATOMS: atom_id res chain seq x y z
N MET A 1 -21.18 68.25 -17.72
CA MET A 1 -19.93 67.50 -17.43
C MET A 1 -20.22 66.01 -17.46
N LYS A 2 -19.55 65.27 -18.35
CA LYS A 2 -19.57 63.80 -18.43
C LYS A 2 -18.76 63.20 -17.26
N LYS A 3 -19.25 62.12 -16.66
CA LYS A 3 -18.50 60.86 -16.44
C LYS A 3 -19.41 59.81 -15.76
N TYR A 4 -19.90 58.88 -16.57
CA TYR A 4 -20.37 57.58 -16.10
C TYR A 4 -19.16 56.78 -15.63
N LYS A 5 -19.18 56.26 -14.39
CA LYS A 5 -18.20 55.27 -13.92
C LYS A 5 -18.87 53.90 -13.94
N THR A 6 -18.46 53.15 -14.94
CA THR A 6 -18.78 51.75 -15.18
C THR A 6 -18.30 50.87 -14.03
N THR A 7 -19.21 50.02 -13.58
CA THR A 7 -19.06 48.69 -12.96
C THR A 7 -17.67 48.06 -13.11
N PHE A 8 -17.13 47.50 -12.02
CA PHE A 8 -16.47 46.19 -12.07
C PHE A 8 -16.23 45.61 -10.67
N SER A 9 -16.90 44.49 -10.41
CA SER A 9 -16.29 43.29 -9.84
C SER A 9 -15.55 43.43 -8.50
N HIS A 10 -16.29 43.42 -7.40
CA HIS A 10 -15.76 43.00 -6.09
C HIS A 10 -16.67 41.91 -5.48
N ILE A 11 -17.16 40.99 -6.31
CA ILE A 11 -17.54 39.66 -5.82
C ILE A 11 -16.22 38.96 -5.58
N LEU A 12 -15.68 39.16 -4.38
CA LEU A 12 -14.52 38.45 -3.86
C LEU A 12 -14.93 36.97 -3.81
N ILE A 13 -14.60 36.24 -4.88
CA ILE A 13 -14.82 34.81 -5.01
C ILE A 13 -14.05 34.17 -3.86
N MET A 14 -14.80 33.79 -2.84
CA MET A 14 -14.38 32.91 -1.75
C MET A 14 -14.18 31.53 -2.37
N ALA A 15 -13.08 31.37 -3.10
CA ALA A 15 -12.60 30.08 -3.53
C ALA A 15 -12.12 29.36 -2.27
N MET A 16 -13.08 28.75 -1.57
CA MET A 16 -12.81 27.58 -0.74
C MET A 16 -12.20 26.54 -1.69
N LEU A 17 -10.88 26.59 -1.84
CA LEU A 17 -10.08 25.45 -2.23
C LEU A 17 -10.29 24.42 -1.12
N SER A 18 -11.38 23.67 -1.21
CA SER A 18 -11.50 22.35 -0.63
C SER A 18 -10.40 21.53 -1.29
N VAL A 19 -9.20 21.60 -0.71
CA VAL A 19 -8.15 20.61 -0.91
C VAL A 19 -8.68 19.35 -0.25
N GLY A 20 -9.63 18.69 -0.93
CA GLY A 20 -9.94 17.31 -0.67
C GLY A 20 -8.62 16.60 -0.89
N GLY A 21 -7.95 16.24 0.20
CA GLY A 21 -6.71 15.51 0.18
C GLY A 21 -6.99 14.22 -0.58
N CYS A 22 -6.68 14.21 -1.87
CA CYS A 22 -6.57 12.99 -2.62
C CYS A 22 -5.40 12.28 -1.96
N SER A 23 -5.69 11.31 -1.11
CA SER A 23 -4.72 10.31 -0.68
C SER A 23 -4.20 9.67 -1.96
N ILE A 24 -2.99 10.05 -2.37
CA ILE A 24 -2.35 9.49 -3.55
C ILE A 24 -1.74 8.18 -3.10
N SER A 25 -2.21 7.08 -3.71
CA SER A 25 -1.65 5.76 -3.48
C SER A 25 -0.12 5.79 -3.61
N PRO A 26 0.63 5.10 -2.74
CA PRO A 26 2.06 4.96 -2.94
C PRO A 26 2.32 4.32 -4.31
N PRO A 27 3.43 4.67 -4.98
CA PRO A 27 3.83 4.03 -6.23
C PRO A 27 3.95 2.52 -6.06
N THR A 28 3.59 1.75 -7.09
CA THR A 28 3.68 0.28 -7.09
C THR A 28 5.08 -0.22 -6.70
N SER A 29 6.15 0.45 -7.16
CA SER A 29 7.53 0.10 -6.81
C SER A 29 7.88 0.28 -5.32
N THR A 30 7.20 1.20 -4.63
CA THR A 30 7.31 1.35 -3.17
C THR A 30 6.62 0.18 -2.48
N ILE A 31 5.43 -0.19 -2.95
CA ILE A 31 4.65 -1.32 -2.42
C ILE A 31 5.40 -2.64 -2.61
N GLU A 32 5.90 -2.92 -3.81
CA GLU A 32 6.73 -4.10 -4.11
C GLU A 32 7.91 -4.19 -3.17
N ARG A 33 8.64 -3.09 -2.96
CA ARG A 33 9.79 -3.06 -2.06
C ARG A 33 9.43 -3.41 -0.62
N VAL A 34 8.31 -2.89 -0.13
CA VAL A 34 7.82 -3.17 1.22
C VAL A 34 7.46 -4.64 1.37
N ILE A 35 6.77 -5.22 0.39
CA ILE A 35 6.39 -6.62 0.36
C ILE A 35 7.62 -7.53 0.28
N ILE A 36 8.54 -7.25 -0.65
CA ILE A 36 9.79 -7.99 -0.80
C ILE A 36 10.60 -7.94 0.49
N SER A 37 10.84 -6.74 1.03
CA SER A 37 11.59 -6.55 2.27
C SER A 37 11.00 -7.34 3.43
N HIS A 38 9.66 -7.41 3.53
CA HIS A 38 9.01 -8.22 4.55
C HIS A 38 9.31 -9.71 4.42
N PHE A 39 9.13 -10.30 3.23
CA PHE A 39 9.39 -11.73 3.04
C PHE A 39 10.89 -12.06 3.18
N GLU A 40 11.77 -11.20 2.66
CA GLU A 40 13.22 -11.38 2.73
C GLU A 40 13.83 -11.10 4.11
N SER A 41 13.11 -10.40 4.99
CA SER A 41 13.47 -10.34 6.41
C SER A 41 13.28 -11.69 7.13
N GLY A 42 12.47 -12.57 6.55
CA GLY A 42 12.18 -13.91 7.02
C GLY A 42 12.98 -15.00 6.29
N PRO A 43 12.47 -16.24 6.22
CA PRO A 43 13.15 -17.36 5.60
C PRO A 43 12.93 -17.47 4.09
N TYR A 44 12.56 -16.38 3.41
CA TYR A 44 12.16 -16.39 2.01
C TYR A 44 13.06 -15.52 1.17
N LYS A 45 13.11 -15.83 -0.12
CA LYS A 45 13.61 -14.93 -1.17
C LYS A 45 12.50 -14.75 -2.19
N VAL A 46 12.19 -13.51 -2.55
CA VAL A 46 11.16 -13.25 -3.57
C VAL A 46 11.81 -13.39 -4.94
N LEU A 47 11.34 -14.36 -5.73
CA LEU A 47 11.83 -14.56 -7.09
C LEU A 47 11.04 -13.70 -8.08
N GLU A 48 9.72 -13.68 -7.92
CA GLU A 48 8.80 -12.93 -8.79
C GLU A 48 7.62 -12.43 -7.96
N ILE A 49 7.11 -11.24 -8.30
CA ILE A 49 5.90 -10.68 -7.72
C ILE A 49 5.13 -9.93 -8.81
N ALA A 50 3.82 -10.15 -8.86
CA ALA A 50 2.90 -9.41 -9.70
C ALA A 50 1.86 -8.73 -8.81
N ILE A 51 1.97 -7.40 -8.71
CA ILE A 51 0.98 -6.58 -8.01
C ILE A 51 -0.25 -6.42 -8.89
N GLY A 52 -1.42 -6.68 -8.32
CA GLY A 52 -2.72 -6.41 -8.92
C GLY A 52 -3.26 -5.04 -8.49
N ASP A 53 -4.53 -4.99 -8.16
CA ASP A 53 -5.20 -3.75 -7.77
C ASP A 53 -4.73 -3.23 -6.41
N ILE A 54 -4.62 -1.90 -6.30
CA ILE A 54 -4.32 -1.20 -5.05
C ILE A 54 -5.51 -0.30 -4.75
N SER A 55 -6.10 -0.47 -3.57
CA SER A 55 -7.28 0.29 -3.14
C SER A 55 -7.08 0.87 -1.75
N PRO A 56 -7.61 2.07 -1.45
CA PRO A 56 -7.56 2.61 -0.10
C PRO A 56 -8.37 1.71 0.84
N ILE A 57 -7.88 1.53 2.06
CA ILE A 57 -8.63 0.84 3.10
C ILE A 57 -9.98 1.56 3.33
N PRO A 58 -11.10 0.85 3.51
CA PRO A 58 -12.41 1.47 3.74
C PRO A 58 -12.37 2.46 4.92
N ASP A 59 -13.11 3.57 4.82
CA ASP A 59 -13.08 4.62 5.84
C ASP A 59 -13.47 4.12 7.24
N GLN A 60 -14.34 3.10 7.31
CA GLN A 60 -14.73 2.43 8.56
C GLN A 60 -13.55 1.73 9.25
N GLU A 61 -12.58 1.23 8.49
CA GLU A 61 -11.37 0.58 9.00
C GLU A 61 -10.27 1.61 9.32
N LYS A 62 -10.24 2.76 8.61
CA LYS A 62 -9.26 3.83 8.87
C LYS A 62 -9.32 4.35 10.30
N GLN A 63 -10.51 4.38 10.92
CA GLN A 63 -10.69 4.81 12.30
C GLN A 63 -9.86 3.97 13.29
N TYR A 64 -9.59 2.70 12.97
CA TYR A 64 -8.81 1.79 13.81
C TYR A 64 -7.31 1.87 13.52
N MET A 65 -6.92 2.32 12.32
CA MET A 65 -5.52 2.37 11.90
C MET A 65 -4.82 3.68 12.25
N GLY A 66 -5.56 4.78 12.36
CA GLY A 66 -5.05 6.11 12.73
C GLY A 66 -4.14 6.76 11.68
N THR A 67 -3.79 6.04 10.62
CA THR A 67 -2.99 6.51 9.48
C THR A 67 -3.56 6.00 8.16
N GLU A 68 -3.12 6.62 7.06
CA GLU A 68 -3.45 6.21 5.70
C GLU A 68 -3.00 4.77 5.45
N GLY A 69 -3.84 3.97 4.78
CA GLY A 69 -3.52 2.59 4.45
C GLY A 69 -4.23 2.11 3.19
N TYR A 70 -3.66 1.06 2.61
CA TYR A 70 -4.07 0.50 1.33
C TYR A 70 -4.16 -1.03 1.43
N ILE A 71 -5.13 -1.58 0.71
CA ILE A 71 -5.25 -3.00 0.40
C ILE A 71 -4.60 -3.22 -0.96
N VAL A 72 -3.60 -4.08 -0.99
CA VAL A 72 -2.84 -4.44 -2.19
C VAL A 72 -3.16 -5.88 -2.53
N ASN A 73 -3.76 -6.11 -3.69
CA ASN A 73 -3.93 -7.44 -4.23
C ASN A 73 -2.61 -7.89 -4.87
N ILE A 74 -2.20 -9.11 -4.58
CA ILE A 74 -1.06 -9.77 -5.20
C ILE A 74 -1.61 -10.84 -6.12
N SER A 75 -1.53 -10.59 -7.42
CA SER A 75 -1.98 -11.55 -8.44
C SER A 75 -1.17 -12.84 -8.33
N SER A 76 0.15 -12.72 -8.19
CA SER A 76 1.03 -13.84 -7.89
C SER A 76 2.31 -13.42 -7.17
N ILE A 77 2.87 -14.32 -6.38
CA ILE A 77 4.19 -14.17 -5.77
C ILE A 77 4.89 -15.53 -5.70
N THR A 78 6.12 -15.59 -6.16
CA THR A 78 6.96 -16.79 -6.09
C THR A 78 8.04 -16.61 -5.03
N LEU A 79 8.02 -17.48 -4.02
CA LEU A 79 8.95 -17.46 -2.89
C LEU A 79 9.86 -18.68 -2.94
N GLU A 80 11.17 -18.47 -2.80
CA GLU A 80 12.17 -19.52 -2.57
C GLU A 80 12.48 -19.64 -1.08
N PHE A 81 12.38 -20.85 -0.52
CA PHE A 81 12.68 -21.10 0.89
C PHE A 81 14.20 -21.11 1.13
N GLN A 82 14.70 -20.20 1.96
CA GLN A 82 16.13 -20.06 2.26
C GLN A 82 16.62 -20.98 3.39
N ARG A 83 15.70 -21.66 4.08
CA ARG A 83 15.97 -22.71 5.07
C ARG A 83 14.93 -23.82 4.97
N ASP A 84 15.22 -24.96 5.56
CA ASP A 84 14.22 -26.00 5.79
C ASP A 84 13.14 -25.47 6.75
N ILE A 85 11.88 -25.72 6.40
CA ILE A 85 10.69 -25.37 7.17
C ILE A 85 10.04 -26.66 7.61
N GLY A 86 9.83 -26.81 8.92
CA GLY A 86 9.22 -28.00 9.50
C GLY A 86 7.70 -28.07 9.31
N GLU A 87 7.07 -28.92 10.12
CA GLU A 87 5.61 -29.08 10.19
C GLU A 87 4.88 -27.72 10.38
N PRO A 88 3.70 -27.53 9.76
CA PRO A 88 2.95 -28.50 8.97
C PRO A 88 3.37 -28.58 7.49
N TRP A 89 4.31 -27.72 7.07
CA TRP A 89 4.54 -27.48 5.64
C TRP A 89 5.69 -28.30 5.04
N ASN A 90 6.68 -28.68 5.85
CA ASN A 90 7.77 -29.59 5.48
C ASN A 90 8.54 -29.19 4.20
N TYR A 91 8.76 -27.88 3.97
CA TYR A 91 9.50 -27.39 2.81
C TYR A 91 11.01 -27.50 3.00
N LYS A 92 11.71 -27.80 1.90
CA LYS A 92 13.17 -27.87 1.87
C LYS A 92 13.77 -26.57 1.35
N LYS A 93 14.96 -26.24 1.85
CA LYS A 93 15.75 -25.14 1.32
C LYS A 93 15.90 -25.27 -0.21
N GLY A 94 15.77 -24.16 -0.91
CA GLY A 94 15.87 -24.06 -2.37
C GLY A 94 14.60 -24.51 -3.12
N HIS A 95 13.58 -25.04 -2.45
CA HIS A 95 12.26 -25.17 -3.07
C HIS A 95 11.64 -23.79 -3.26
N TYR A 96 10.79 -23.66 -4.27
CA TYR A 96 10.00 -22.47 -4.49
C TYR A 96 8.53 -22.82 -4.60
N MET A 97 7.69 -21.87 -4.22
CA MET A 97 6.24 -21.95 -4.38
C MET A 97 5.69 -20.65 -4.89
N THR A 98 4.72 -20.76 -5.80
CA THR A 98 3.95 -19.62 -6.28
C THR A 98 2.60 -19.60 -5.60
N PHE A 99 2.29 -18.49 -4.97
CA PHE A 99 0.99 -18.21 -4.38
C PHE A 99 0.26 -17.23 -5.28
N ASN A 100 -1.04 -17.44 -5.47
CA ASN A 100 -1.89 -16.57 -6.28
C ASN A 100 -2.98 -15.99 -5.39
N ASP A 101 -3.55 -14.87 -5.83
CA ASP A 101 -4.70 -14.22 -5.16
C ASP A 101 -4.42 -13.86 -3.69
N GLY A 102 -3.22 -13.34 -3.44
CA GLY A 102 -2.82 -12.84 -2.12
C GLY A 102 -3.37 -11.44 -1.86
N THR A 103 -3.46 -11.05 -0.60
CA THR A 103 -3.81 -9.69 -0.20
C THR A 103 -2.87 -9.21 0.89
N VAL A 104 -2.31 -8.02 0.72
CA VAL A 104 -1.46 -7.38 1.72
C VAL A 104 -2.07 -6.06 2.12
N ARG A 105 -2.24 -5.84 3.42
CA ARG A 105 -2.64 -4.55 3.96
C ARG A 105 -1.40 -3.79 4.37
N ILE A 106 -1.21 -2.60 3.83
CA ILE A 106 -0.13 -1.69 4.20
C ILE A 106 -0.67 -0.42 4.83
N LYS A 107 0.09 0.16 5.76
CA LYS A 107 -0.22 1.48 6.34
C LYS A 107 1.01 2.36 6.39
N LYS A 108 0.79 3.67 6.37
CA LYS A 108 1.84 4.64 6.61
C LYS A 108 2.22 4.59 8.09
N GLY A 109 3.50 4.42 8.36
CA GLY A 109 4.07 4.46 9.70
C GLY A 109 4.00 5.86 10.30
N THR A 110 4.01 5.94 11.63
CA THR A 110 3.95 7.21 12.38
C THR A 110 5.34 7.80 12.66
N GLY A 111 6.40 7.22 12.09
CA GLY A 111 7.80 7.61 12.30
C GLY A 111 8.26 8.83 11.48
N LYS A 112 9.49 9.29 11.74
CA LYS A 112 10.16 10.30 10.91
C LYS A 112 10.67 9.64 9.62
N GLY A 113 9.80 9.61 8.63
CA GLY A 113 10.01 8.93 7.37
C GLY A 113 8.69 8.27 6.99
N GLU A 114 8.23 8.51 5.77
CA GLU A 114 6.98 7.94 5.24
C GLU A 114 7.15 6.43 4.96
N GLU A 115 7.55 5.67 5.97
CA GLU A 115 7.78 4.25 5.87
C GLU A 115 6.44 3.51 5.86
N TRP A 116 6.27 2.63 4.89
CA TRP A 116 5.08 1.79 4.75
C TRP A 116 5.29 0.48 5.49
N LEU A 117 4.32 0.10 6.31
CA LEU A 117 4.38 -1.07 7.16
C LEU A 117 3.31 -2.06 6.71
N ILE A 118 3.68 -3.34 6.62
CA ILE A 118 2.71 -4.42 6.45
C ILE A 118 1.97 -4.62 7.76
N VAL A 119 0.64 -4.67 7.68
CA VAL A 119 -0.26 -4.88 8.81
C VAL A 119 -0.77 -6.31 8.82
N ASP A 120 -1.11 -6.82 7.64
CA ASP A 120 -1.69 -8.14 7.48
C ASP A 120 -1.36 -8.70 6.09
N ILE A 121 -1.25 -10.02 6.01
CA ILE A 121 -1.06 -10.77 4.77
C ILE A 121 -2.06 -11.93 4.79
N SER A 122 -2.86 -12.03 3.74
CA SER A 122 -3.86 -13.07 3.53
C SER A 122 -3.59 -13.79 2.20
N GLY A 123 -3.91 -15.08 2.12
CA GLY A 123 -3.74 -15.90 0.91
C GLY A 123 -2.29 -16.34 0.61
N ILE A 124 -1.31 -15.82 1.35
CA ILE A 124 0.09 -16.24 1.28
C ILE A 124 0.49 -16.73 2.68
N PRO A 125 0.82 -18.01 2.86
CA PRO A 125 1.22 -18.52 4.17
C PRO A 125 2.54 -17.88 4.60
N VAL A 126 2.47 -17.02 5.61
CA VAL A 126 3.65 -16.38 6.24
C VAL A 126 3.99 -17.17 7.50
N LEU A 127 5.29 -17.40 7.75
CA LEU A 127 5.81 -18.15 8.90
C LEU A 127 6.69 -17.29 9.79
#